data_AF-A0A382MJC1-F1
#
_entry.id   AF-A0A382MJC1-F1
#
_cell.length_a   1.000
_cell.length_b   1.000
_cell.length_c   1.000
_cell.angle_alpha   90.00
_cell.angle_beta   90.00
_cell.angle_gamma   90.00
#
_symmetry.space_group_name_H-M   'P 1'
#
loop_
_entity.id
_entity.type
_entity.pdbx_description
1 polymer ?
#
loop_
_entity_poly.entity_id
_entity_poly.type
_entity_poly.pdbx_seq_one_letter_code
_entity_poly.pdbx_strand_id
1 'polypeptide(L)'
;MWKRNLLCLALSVVSFLVAADFSFMDLAESQGLIFQHDHGGSGEKYYVETMGSGVCLLDYDNDHDLDIYFCQGGLLPGWDKEIILENKLFRNDNGHWMDVTAAVGVGDKSYSIGCACGDIDNDGDTDLYVTNY
;
A
#
# COMPACT_ATOMS: atom_id res chain seq x y z
N MET A 1 -12.74 21.05 -79.25
CA MET A 1 -12.60 21.60 -77.87
C MET A 1 -13.65 20.94 -76.99
N TRP A 2 -13.28 19.91 -76.22
CA TRP A 2 -14.21 19.14 -75.37
C TRP A 2 -13.76 19.18 -73.89
N LYS A 3 -14.72 19.59 -73.06
CA LYS A 3 -15.00 19.46 -71.62
C LYS A 3 -13.86 19.02 -70.65
N ARG A 4 -13.59 19.89 -69.67
CA ARG A 4 -12.87 19.63 -68.41
C ARG A 4 -13.80 18.94 -67.41
N ASN A 5 -13.39 17.80 -66.86
CA ASN A 5 -14.00 17.21 -65.66
C ASN A 5 -13.23 17.71 -64.43
N LEU A 6 -13.90 18.44 -63.53
CA LEU A 6 -13.42 18.67 -62.17
C LEU A 6 -13.84 17.46 -61.32
N LEU A 7 -12.87 16.80 -60.70
CA LEU A 7 -13.11 15.84 -59.62
C LEU A 7 -13.02 16.60 -58.29
N CYS A 8 -14.13 16.76 -57.59
CA CYS A 8 -14.14 17.19 -56.19
C CYS A 8 -13.83 15.97 -55.30
N LEU A 9 -12.69 15.96 -54.63
CA LEU A 9 -12.45 15.07 -53.49
C LEU A 9 -13.01 15.75 -52.23
N ALA A 10 -14.10 15.19 -51.68
CA ALA A 10 -14.52 15.51 -50.32
C ALA A 10 -13.69 14.67 -49.34
N LEU A 11 -12.82 15.31 -48.56
CA LEU A 11 -12.15 14.67 -47.42
C LEU A 11 -13.14 14.63 -46.25
N SER A 12 -13.72 13.47 -45.95
CA SER A 12 -14.40 13.26 -44.67
C SER A 12 -13.37 12.84 -43.62
N VAL A 13 -13.06 13.72 -42.67
CA VAL A 13 -12.29 13.37 -41.47
C VAL A 13 -13.21 12.57 -40.55
N VAL A 14 -12.94 11.27 -40.43
CA VAL A 14 -13.59 10.41 -39.43
C VAL A 14 -12.73 10.48 -38.17
N SER A 15 -13.18 11.21 -37.17
CA SER A 15 -12.57 11.17 -35.84
C SER A 15 -12.99 9.87 -35.17
N PHE A 16 -12.03 8.96 -34.95
CA PHE A 16 -12.24 7.77 -34.12
C PHE A 16 -11.99 8.15 -32.65
N LEU A 17 -12.98 7.92 -31.80
CA LEU A 17 -12.79 7.85 -30.36
C LEU A 17 -12.01 6.56 -30.06
N VAL A 18 -10.73 6.68 -29.71
CA VAL A 18 -9.99 5.56 -29.11
C VAL A 18 -10.44 5.47 -27.66
N ALA A 19 -11.12 4.38 -27.31
CA ALA A 19 -11.32 4.03 -25.91
C ALA A 19 -9.93 3.71 -25.33
N ALA A 20 -9.53 4.42 -24.28
CA ALA A 20 -8.31 4.11 -23.55
C ALA A 20 -8.54 2.80 -22.80
N ASP A 21 -7.78 1.76 -23.15
CA ASP A 21 -7.76 0.50 -22.42
C ASP A 21 -6.69 0.64 -21.32
N PHE A 22 -7.05 0.34 -20.07
CA PHE A 22 -6.12 0.34 -18.95
C PHE A 22 -5.95 -1.08 -18.42
N SER A 23 -4.73 -1.42 -18.06
CA SER A 23 -4.42 -2.67 -17.36
C SER A 23 -3.77 -2.34 -16.02
N PHE A 24 -4.11 -3.12 -15.00
CA PHE A 24 -3.43 -3.06 -13.71
C PHE A 24 -2.39 -4.18 -13.66
N MET A 25 -1.24 -3.86 -13.10
CA MET A 25 -0.17 -4.81 -12.85
C MET A 25 0.24 -4.66 -11.38
N ASP A 26 0.30 -5.78 -10.68
CA ASP A 26 0.88 -5.82 -9.34
C ASP A 26 2.40 -5.76 -9.45
N LEU A 27 3.00 -4.76 -8.80
CA LEU A 27 4.44 -4.54 -8.76
C LEU A 27 5.02 -4.71 -7.35
N ALA A 28 4.19 -4.98 -6.34
CA ALA A 28 4.60 -4.93 -4.92
C ALA A 28 5.81 -5.82 -4.65
N GLU A 29 5.74 -7.10 -4.99
CA GLU A 29 6.83 -8.05 -4.79
C GLU A 29 8.07 -7.67 -5.60
N SER A 30 7.90 -7.27 -6.87
CA SER A 30 9.01 -6.86 -7.74
C SER A 30 9.74 -5.60 -7.26
N GLN A 31 9.07 -4.78 -6.46
CA GLN A 31 9.59 -3.56 -5.88
C GLN A 31 10.03 -3.73 -4.42
N GLY A 32 9.91 -4.92 -3.83
CA GLY A 32 10.33 -5.21 -2.45
C GLY A 32 9.26 -5.00 -1.37
N LEU A 33 8.03 -4.63 -1.74
CA LEU A 33 6.91 -4.46 -0.82
C LEU A 33 6.25 -5.82 -0.56
N ILE A 34 6.81 -6.58 0.38
CA ILE A 34 6.37 -7.94 0.71
C ILE A 34 5.81 -7.96 2.13
N PHE A 35 4.50 -7.80 2.26
CA PHE A 35 3.78 -7.88 3.53
C PHE A 35 2.53 -8.74 3.38
N GLN A 36 2.33 -9.64 4.34
CA GLN A 36 1.10 -10.41 4.46
C GLN A 36 0.53 -10.21 5.86
N HIS A 37 -0.68 -9.67 5.92
CA HIS A 37 -1.42 -9.62 7.17
C HIS A 37 -1.91 -11.01 7.54
N ASP A 38 -1.66 -11.41 8.78
CA ASP A 38 -2.24 -12.58 9.41
C ASP A 38 -2.87 -12.16 10.74
N HIS A 39 -4.14 -12.49 10.91
CA HIS A 39 -4.92 -12.14 12.10
C HIS A 39 -4.60 -13.06 13.30
N GLY A 40 -3.59 -13.93 13.21
CA GLY A 40 -3.11 -14.72 14.34
C GLY A 40 -4.09 -15.79 14.83
N GLY A 41 -5.12 -16.09 14.04
CA GLY A 41 -6.22 -16.98 14.43
C GLY A 41 -5.90 -18.46 14.26
N SER A 42 -6.57 -19.26 15.09
CA SER A 42 -6.50 -20.73 15.11
C SER A 42 -7.76 -21.39 14.54
N GLY A 43 -8.76 -20.59 14.12
CA GLY A 43 -10.08 -21.07 13.68
C GLY A 43 -11.13 -21.14 14.79
N GLU A 44 -10.77 -20.77 16.02
CA GLU A 44 -11.68 -20.67 17.17
C GLU A 44 -12.61 -19.45 17.09
N LYS A 45 -12.43 -18.58 16.08
CA LYS A 45 -13.29 -17.42 15.76
C LYS A 45 -13.36 -16.41 16.90
N TYR A 46 -12.21 -16.06 17.48
CA TYR A 46 -12.13 -14.92 18.37
C TYR A 46 -12.62 -13.65 17.65
N TYR A 47 -13.23 -12.73 18.40
CA TYR A 47 -13.81 -11.51 17.82
C TYR A 47 -12.81 -10.76 16.92
N VAL A 48 -11.56 -10.66 17.36
CA VAL A 48 -10.48 -9.97 16.66
C VAL A 48 -10.08 -10.60 15.33
N GLU A 49 -10.33 -11.91 15.12
CA GLU A 49 -10.07 -12.59 13.84
C GLU A 49 -10.94 -12.06 12.69
N THR A 50 -12.08 -11.45 13.03
CA THR A 50 -13.00 -10.86 12.04
C THR A 50 -12.75 -9.37 11.80
N MET A 51 -11.84 -8.77 12.56
CA MET A 51 -11.44 -7.38 12.40
C MET A 51 -10.35 -7.26 11.35
N GLY A 52 -10.40 -6.20 10.53
CA GLY A 52 -9.33 -5.88 9.60
C GLY A 52 -8.15 -5.21 10.30
N SER A 53 -7.06 -5.05 9.56
CA SER A 53 -5.88 -4.29 9.98
C SER A 53 -5.91 -2.84 9.47
N GLY A 54 -4.92 -2.05 9.89
CA GLY A 54 -4.70 -0.66 9.51
C GLY A 54 -3.38 -0.45 8.77
N VAL A 55 -3.30 0.67 8.04
CA VAL A 55 -2.11 1.12 7.33
C VAL A 55 -1.98 2.64 7.49
N CYS A 56 -0.74 3.12 7.61
CA CYS A 56 -0.42 4.54 7.61
C CYS A 56 0.58 4.83 6.50
N LEU A 57 0.33 5.93 5.78
CA LEU A 57 1.27 6.52 4.84
C LEU A 57 1.88 7.75 5.51
N LEU A 58 3.19 7.77 5.68
CA LEU A 58 3.92 8.80 6.40
C LEU A 58 5.29 9.01 5.77
N ASP A 59 5.84 10.21 5.89
CA ASP A 59 7.25 10.50 5.58
C ASP A 59 8.01 10.37 6.90
N TYR A 60 8.58 9.18 7.19
CA TYR A 60 9.17 8.91 8.52
C TYR A 60 10.62 9.41 8.63
N ASP A 61 11.36 9.53 7.51
CA ASP A 61 12.74 10.00 7.49
C ASP A 61 12.96 11.37 6.84
N ASN A 62 11.86 12.10 6.59
CA ASN A 62 11.82 13.48 6.10
C ASN A 62 12.50 13.64 4.72
N ASP A 63 12.33 12.65 3.84
CA ASP A 63 12.91 12.63 2.49
C ASP A 63 11.94 13.11 1.40
N HIS A 64 10.72 13.48 1.79
CA HIS A 64 9.62 13.96 0.96
C HIS A 64 8.98 12.92 0.05
N ASP A 65 9.16 11.63 0.33
CA ASP A 65 8.31 10.59 -0.21
C ASP A 65 7.51 9.87 0.90
N LEU A 66 6.52 9.05 0.52
CA LEU A 66 5.66 8.38 1.48
C LEU A 66 6.12 6.94 1.70
N ASP A 67 6.38 6.63 2.96
CA ASP A 67 6.60 5.30 3.50
C ASP A 67 5.30 4.63 3.91
N ILE A 68 5.38 3.33 4.23
CA ILE A 68 4.21 2.54 4.62
C ILE A 68 4.45 1.84 5.95
N TYR A 69 3.58 2.12 6.92
CA TYR A 69 3.46 1.34 8.15
C TYR A 69 2.25 0.42 8.10
N PHE A 70 2.45 -0.89 8.26
CA PHE A 70 1.41 -1.90 8.34
C PHE A 70 1.20 -2.37 9.78
N CYS A 71 -0.05 -2.37 10.22
CA CYS A 71 -0.46 -3.08 11.43
C CYS A 71 -0.55 -4.58 11.16
N GLN A 72 -0.24 -5.40 12.16
CA GLN A 72 -0.27 -6.85 12.12
C GLN A 72 -1.13 -7.41 13.26
N GLY A 73 -1.68 -8.61 13.05
CA GLY A 73 -2.32 -9.35 14.12
C GLY A 73 -1.30 -9.79 15.17
N GLY A 74 -1.81 -10.34 16.28
CA GLY A 74 -1.00 -10.90 17.36
C GLY A 74 -1.33 -12.37 17.59
N LEU A 75 -0.51 -13.05 18.38
CA LEU A 75 -0.70 -14.47 18.70
C LEU A 75 -2.02 -14.68 19.48
N LEU A 76 -2.94 -15.48 18.94
CA LEU A 76 -4.15 -15.91 19.65
C LEU A 76 -4.01 -17.34 20.18
N PRO A 77 -4.83 -17.75 21.18
CA PRO A 77 -4.78 -19.12 21.67
C PRO A 77 -5.00 -20.15 20.54
N GLY A 78 -4.14 -21.17 20.49
CA GLY A 78 -4.16 -22.18 19.45
C GLY A 78 -3.36 -21.83 18.18
N TRP A 79 -2.72 -20.65 18.13
CA TRP A 79 -1.78 -20.33 17.07
C TRP A 79 -0.53 -21.24 17.11
N ASP A 80 -0.18 -21.84 15.98
CA ASP A 80 0.88 -22.84 15.86
C ASP A 80 1.85 -22.61 14.68
N LYS A 81 1.73 -21.48 13.98
CA LYS A 81 2.62 -21.17 12.85
C LYS A 81 3.96 -20.61 13.31
N GLU A 82 5.03 -21.08 12.69
CA GLU A 82 6.41 -20.61 12.92
C GLU A 82 6.73 -19.32 12.12
N ILE A 83 5.88 -18.31 12.23
CA ILE A 83 6.10 -16.97 11.66
C ILE A 83 6.04 -15.91 12.76
N ILE A 84 6.80 -14.84 12.61
CA ILE A 84 6.76 -13.70 13.52
C ILE A 84 5.64 -12.77 13.05
N LEU A 85 4.64 -12.58 13.91
CA LEU A 85 3.63 -11.54 13.73
C LEU A 85 4.13 -10.26 14.39
N GLU A 86 4.50 -9.29 13.56
CA GLU A 86 4.88 -7.95 13.97
C GLU A 86 4.43 -6.92 12.93
N ASN A 87 4.17 -5.70 13.38
CA ASN A 87 3.96 -4.56 12.50
C ASN A 87 5.19 -4.33 11.63
N LYS A 88 5.01 -3.74 10.45
CA LYS A 88 6.08 -3.51 9.48
C LYS A 88 6.14 -2.07 9.02
N LEU A 89 7.34 -1.50 8.98
CA LEU A 89 7.63 -0.22 8.32
C LEU A 89 8.47 -0.49 7.08
N PHE A 90 7.94 -0.11 5.92
CA PHE A 90 8.67 -0.09 4.66
C PHE A 90 9.03 1.33 4.31
N ARG A 91 10.33 1.60 4.22
CA ARG A 91 10.81 2.84 3.61
C ARG A 91 10.63 2.77 2.10
N ASN A 92 10.15 3.85 1.50
CA ASN A 92 10.16 4.04 0.07
C ASN A 92 11.44 4.76 -0.38
N ASP A 93 12.08 4.25 -1.42
CA ASP A 93 13.23 4.87 -2.07
C ASP A 93 12.90 4.96 -3.58
N ASN A 94 12.08 5.94 -3.97
CA ASN A 94 11.62 6.14 -5.35
C ASN A 94 10.91 4.91 -5.98
N GLY A 95 9.98 4.30 -5.26
CA GLY A 95 9.21 3.12 -5.68
C GLY A 95 9.92 1.79 -5.43
N HIS A 96 11.05 1.80 -4.71
CA HIS A 96 11.69 0.61 -4.18
C HIS A 96 11.50 0.58 -2.67
N TRP A 97 11.00 -0.54 -2.14
CA TRP A 97 10.60 -0.66 -0.75
C TRP A 97 11.60 -1.48 0.04
N MET A 98 11.98 -0.98 1.21
CA MET A 98 12.88 -1.66 2.13
C MET A 98 12.23 -1.82 3.50
N ASP A 99 12.16 -3.05 4.01
CA ASP A 99 11.75 -3.30 5.40
C ASP A 99 12.82 -2.73 6.35
N VAL A 100 12.49 -1.64 7.03
CA VAL A 100 13.34 -0.96 8.02
C VAL A 100 12.88 -1.22 9.46
N THR A 101 11.87 -2.07 9.65
CA THR A 101 11.18 -2.32 10.93
C THR A 101 12.14 -2.57 12.08
N ALA A 102 13.11 -3.47 11.89
CA ALA A 102 14.06 -3.85 12.93
C ALA A 102 15.09 -2.75 13.20
N ALA A 103 15.45 -1.97 12.18
CA ALA A 103 16.43 -0.89 12.30
C ALA A 103 15.90 0.29 13.10
N VAL A 104 14.61 0.61 12.94
CA VAL A 104 13.93 1.71 13.66
C VAL A 104 13.18 1.27 14.92
N GLY A 105 13.00 -0.04 15.13
CA GLY A 105 12.44 -0.59 16.37
C GLY A 105 10.92 -0.47 16.50
N VAL A 106 10.18 -0.40 15.39
CA VAL A 106 8.72 -0.16 15.36
C VAL A 106 7.88 -1.43 15.14
N GLY A 107 8.51 -2.61 15.19
CA GLY A 107 7.88 -3.92 15.02
C GLY A 107 7.16 -4.41 16.27
N ASP A 108 6.08 -3.73 16.68
CA ASP A 108 5.22 -4.19 17.76
C ASP A 108 4.60 -5.55 17.40
N LYS A 109 4.56 -6.46 18.39
CA LYS A 109 4.07 -7.85 18.27
C LYS A 109 2.71 -8.06 18.93
N SER A 110 2.15 -6.98 19.48
CA SER A 110 0.80 -6.94 20.00
C SER A 110 -0.22 -7.04 18.86
N TYR A 111 -1.49 -7.26 19.19
CA TYR A 111 -2.54 -7.35 18.18
C TYR A 111 -2.96 -5.93 17.75
N SER A 112 -2.34 -5.38 16.71
CA SER A 112 -2.61 -4.05 16.19
C SER A 112 -3.79 -4.02 15.21
N ILE A 113 -4.61 -2.97 15.27
CA ILE A 113 -5.82 -2.83 14.42
C ILE A 113 -5.82 -1.56 13.59
N GLY A 114 -5.30 -0.48 14.14
CA GLY A 114 -5.33 0.82 13.49
C GLY A 114 -4.09 1.62 13.81
N CYS A 115 -3.79 2.55 12.93
CA CYS A 115 -2.78 3.55 13.16
C CYS A 115 -3.27 4.91 12.68
N ALA A 116 -2.67 5.97 13.20
CA ALA A 116 -2.76 7.33 12.72
C ALA A 116 -1.38 7.96 12.78
N CYS A 117 -1.07 8.87 11.85
CA CYS A 117 0.21 9.56 11.80
C CYS A 117 0.05 11.07 11.65
N GLY A 118 1.02 11.82 12.15
CA GLY A 118 1.11 13.28 12.05
C GLY A 118 2.11 13.83 13.06
N ASP A 119 2.60 15.05 12.82
CA ASP A 119 3.48 15.78 13.74
C ASP A 119 2.65 16.36 14.90
N ILE A 120 2.58 15.65 16.03
CA ILE A 120 1.70 15.96 17.17
C ILE A 120 2.35 16.99 18.09
N ASP A 121 3.66 16.93 18.26
CA ASP A 121 4.39 17.81 19.19
C ASP A 121 5.09 18.99 18.50
N ASN A 122 4.99 19.07 17.16
CA ASN A 122 5.49 20.15 16.33
C ASN A 122 7.03 20.24 16.37
N ASP A 123 7.71 19.10 16.43
CA ASP A 123 9.17 19.01 16.31
C ASP A 123 9.66 18.83 14.87
N GLY A 124 8.74 18.54 13.94
CA GLY A 124 8.99 18.36 12.52
C GLY A 124 9.17 16.91 12.09
N ASP A 125 9.12 15.95 13.02
CA ASP A 125 9.11 14.52 12.71
C ASP A 125 7.66 13.98 12.72
N THR A 126 7.36 13.02 11.85
CA THR A 126 6.00 12.44 11.81
C THR A 126 5.82 11.41 12.93
N ASP A 127 4.91 11.68 13.87
CA ASP A 127 4.56 10.71 14.91
C ASP A 127 3.63 9.61 14.40
N LEU A 128 3.70 8.45 15.05
CA LEU A 128 2.84 7.30 14.80
C LEU A 128 2.09 6.88 16.08
N TYR A 129 0.77 6.85 16.01
CA TYR A 129 -0.11 6.32 17.05
C TYR A 129 -0.72 4.99 16.59
N VAL A 130 -0.58 3.93 17.39
CA VAL A 130 -1.08 2.58 17.06
C VAL A 130 -2.07 2.10 18.13
N THR A 131 -3.17 1.50 17.70
CA THR A 131 -4.15 0.87 18.60
C THR A 131 -3.95 -0.64 18.66
N ASN A 132 -3.86 -1.15 19.89
CA ASN A 132 -3.63 -2.57 20.21
C ASN A 132 -4.74 -3.12 21.11
N TYR A 133 -4.94 -4.44 21.10
CA TYR A 133 -5.75 -5.19 22.07
C TYR A 133 -4.92 -5.76 23.23
#